data_AF-A0A7C9ESY1-F1
#
_entry.id   AF-A0A7C9ESY1-F1
#
_cell.length_a   1.000
_cell.length_b   1.000
_cell.length_c   1.000
_cell.angle_alpha   90.00
_cell.angle_beta   90.00
_cell.angle_gamma   90.00
#
_symmetry.space_group_name_H-M   'P 1'
#
loop_
_entity.id
_entity.type
_entity.pdbx_description
1 polymer ?
#
loop_
_entity_poly.entity_id
_entity_poly.type
_entity_poly.pdbx_seq_one_letter_code
_entity_poly.pdbx_strand_id
1 'polypeptide(L)'
;MIKASILTLKTTPRIKKSNKVKFGVKMELTLTRPDDWHLHLRDGDLLSVVAPYSAGLFGRAIVMPNLRPPITTTTAALAYREAIMKEVPRDGDFNPLMTL
;
A
#
# COMPACT_ATOMS: atom_id res chain seq x y z
N MET A 1 -37.83 -68.71 -0.20
CA MET A 1 -37.33 -68.43 -1.56
C MET A 1 -36.08 -67.58 -1.43
N ILE A 2 -35.00 -68.08 -2.04
CA ILE A 2 -33.64 -67.58 -1.99
C ILE A 2 -33.49 -66.49 -3.06
N LYS A 3 -32.72 -65.43 -2.76
CA LYS A 3 -31.76 -64.86 -3.72
C LYS A 3 -30.70 -64.03 -2.99
N ALA A 4 -29.53 -64.66 -2.85
CA ALA A 4 -28.26 -63.99 -2.62
C ALA A 4 -27.88 -63.17 -3.86
N SER A 5 -27.27 -62.01 -3.66
CA SER A 5 -26.52 -61.33 -4.71
C SER A 5 -25.24 -60.75 -4.09
N ILE A 6 -24.20 -61.59 -4.13
CA ILE A 6 -22.80 -61.18 -3.97
C ILE A 6 -22.35 -60.66 -5.33
N LEU A 7 -21.91 -59.40 -5.42
CA LEU A 7 -20.97 -58.99 -6.47
C LEU A 7 -20.17 -57.73 -6.10
N THR A 8 -18.98 -58.00 -5.57
CA THR A 8 -17.70 -57.40 -5.97
C THR A 8 -17.44 -55.92 -5.65
N LEU A 9 -16.65 -55.74 -4.59
CA LEU A 9 -15.76 -54.59 -4.37
C LEU A 9 -14.87 -54.36 -5.61
N LYS A 10 -15.16 -53.34 -6.41
CA LYS A 10 -14.22 -52.80 -7.40
C LYS A 10 -13.45 -51.64 -6.80
N THR A 11 -12.29 -51.95 -6.25
CA THR A 11 -11.23 -50.98 -5.96
C THR A 11 -10.83 -50.29 -7.27
N THR A 12 -11.08 -48.98 -7.35
CA THR A 12 -10.68 -48.13 -8.48
C THR A 12 -9.58 -47.18 -7.98
N PRO A 13 -8.52 -46.91 -8.76
CA PRO A 13 -7.17 -46.74 -8.24
C PRO A 13 -6.97 -45.40 -7.55
N ARG A 14 -6.15 -45.44 -6.50
CA ARG A 14 -5.62 -44.27 -5.78
C ARG A 14 -4.85 -43.40 -6.77
N ILE A 15 -5.44 -42.28 -7.18
CA ILE A 15 -4.72 -41.22 -7.92
C ILE A 15 -3.56 -40.77 -7.02
N LYS A 16 -2.32 -41.08 -7.40
CA LYS A 16 -1.15 -40.48 -6.80
C LYS A 16 -1.22 -38.98 -7.11
N LYS A 17 -1.56 -38.15 -6.13
CA LYS A 17 -1.35 -36.70 -6.24
C LYS A 17 0.13 -36.52 -6.57
N SER A 18 0.41 -36.08 -7.79
CA SER A 18 1.74 -35.67 -8.23
C SER A 18 2.29 -34.67 -7.23
N ASN A 19 3.52 -34.89 -6.76
CA ASN A 19 4.25 -33.92 -5.97
C ASN A 19 4.17 -32.56 -6.66
N LYS A 20 3.48 -31.59 -6.04
CA LYS A 20 3.51 -30.22 -6.49
C LYS A 20 4.96 -29.73 -6.38
N VAL A 21 5.46 -29.25 -7.50
CA VAL A 21 6.81 -28.70 -7.70
C VAL A 21 7.11 -27.65 -6.62
N LYS A 22 8.34 -27.70 -6.06
CA LYS A 22 8.80 -26.76 -5.04
C LYS A 22 8.75 -25.33 -5.56
N PHE A 23 8.21 -24.46 -4.71
CA PHE A 23 7.99 -23.04 -4.90
C PHE A 23 9.22 -22.31 -5.46
N GLY A 24 8.99 -21.43 -6.43
CA GLY A 24 9.98 -20.45 -6.90
C GLY A 24 10.42 -19.52 -5.77
N VAL A 25 11.68 -19.10 -5.83
CA VAL A 25 12.29 -18.21 -4.85
C VAL A 25 11.49 -16.91 -4.77
N LYS A 26 10.99 -16.56 -3.57
CA LYS A 26 10.35 -15.27 -3.32
C LYS A 26 11.43 -14.20 -3.41
N MET A 27 11.38 -13.37 -4.47
CA MET A 27 12.26 -12.22 -4.60
C MET A 27 11.72 -11.09 -3.73
N GLU A 28 12.31 -10.93 -2.55
CA GLU A 28 11.90 -9.97 -1.53
C GLU A 28 13.05 -9.01 -1.21
N LEU A 29 12.74 -7.72 -1.10
CA LEU A 29 13.67 -6.67 -0.67
C LEU A 29 13.06 -5.92 0.51
N THR A 30 13.70 -6.02 1.67
CA THR A 30 13.34 -5.23 2.85
C THR A 30 14.10 -3.92 2.81
N LEU A 31 13.37 -2.81 2.89
CA LEU A 31 13.95 -1.46 2.97
C LEU A 31 13.60 -0.84 4.32
N THR A 32 14.56 -0.12 4.91
CA THR A 32 14.22 0.88 5.93
C THR A 32 13.24 1.86 5.31
N ARG A 33 12.24 2.31 6.09
CA ARG A 33 11.20 3.22 5.58
C ARG A 33 11.85 4.44 4.90
N PRO A 34 11.61 4.68 3.60
CA PRO A 34 12.27 5.74 2.86
C PRO A 34 11.61 7.10 3.11
N ASP A 35 12.23 8.15 2.57
CA ASP A 35 11.70 9.50 2.49
C ASP A 35 11.60 9.95 1.03
N ASP A 36 10.68 10.88 0.75
CA ASP A 36 10.49 11.47 -0.58
C ASP A 36 11.04 12.91 -0.61
N TRP A 37 12.18 13.11 -1.28
CA TRP A 37 12.85 14.41 -1.29
C TRP A 37 12.28 15.42 -2.31
N HIS A 38 11.23 15.06 -3.06
CA HIS A 38 10.59 15.99 -4.02
C HIS A 38 9.13 15.59 -4.30
N LEU A 39 8.20 16.13 -3.51
CA LEU A 39 6.78 15.74 -3.58
C LEU A 39 5.84 16.91 -3.93
N HIS A 40 4.86 16.64 -4.80
CA HIS A 40 3.79 17.56 -5.19
C HIS A 40 2.43 16.99 -4.75
N LEU A 41 1.88 17.50 -3.65
CA LEU A 41 0.62 17.01 -3.07
C LEU A 41 -0.64 17.70 -3.61
N ARG A 42 -0.51 18.83 -4.31
CA ARG A 42 -1.64 19.65 -4.81
C ARG A 42 -2.57 20.10 -3.67
N ASP A 43 -3.71 20.68 -4.00
CA ASP A 43 -4.70 21.20 -3.07
C ASP A 43 -6.11 20.63 -3.36
N GLY A 44 -7.05 20.93 -2.47
CA GLY A 44 -8.45 20.53 -2.60
C GLY A 44 -8.63 19.02 -2.73
N ASP A 45 -9.53 18.60 -3.63
CA ASP A 45 -9.87 17.19 -3.84
C ASP A 45 -8.65 16.33 -4.19
N LEU A 46 -7.69 16.89 -4.95
CA LEU A 46 -6.48 16.14 -5.30
C LEU A 46 -5.62 15.82 -4.08
N LEU A 47 -5.54 16.74 -3.11
CA LEU A 47 -4.79 16.52 -1.87
C LEU A 47 -5.34 15.30 -1.11
N SER A 48 -6.67 15.21 -0.96
CA SER A 48 -7.33 14.08 -0.28
C SER A 48 -7.09 12.74 -0.97
N VAL A 49 -6.90 12.76 -2.29
CA VAL A 49 -6.61 11.55 -3.06
C VAL A 49 -5.16 11.13 -2.91
N VAL A 50 -4.20 12.06 -3.03
CA VAL A 50 -2.77 11.70 -3.15
C VAL A 50 -2.02 11.61 -1.82
N ALA A 51 -2.38 12.43 -0.82
CA ALA A 51 -1.67 12.46 0.46
C ALA A 51 -1.65 11.11 1.20
N PRO A 52 -2.75 10.33 1.26
CA PRO A 52 -2.74 9.02 1.91
C PRO A 52 -1.73 8.04 1.28
N TYR A 53 -1.58 8.06 -0.05
CA TYR A 53 -0.66 7.16 -0.74
C TYR A 53 0.80 7.47 -0.41
N SER A 54 1.19 8.76 -0.43
CA SER A 54 2.54 9.16 -0.05
C SER A 54 2.83 8.83 1.41
N ALA A 55 1.90 9.12 2.32
CA ALA A 55 2.06 8.86 3.75
C ALA A 55 2.17 7.37 4.08
N GLY A 56 1.51 6.50 3.29
CA GLY A 56 1.60 5.04 3.45
C GLY A 56 2.94 4.43 3.05
N LEU A 57 3.74 5.14 2.24
CA LEU A 57 5.01 4.63 1.72
C LEU A 57 6.24 5.29 2.36
N PHE A 58 6.16 6.58 2.65
CA PHE A 58 7.31 7.39 3.08
C PHE A 58 7.15 7.88 4.52
N GLY A 59 8.25 8.00 5.25
CA GLY A 59 8.27 8.58 6.60
C GLY A 59 8.21 10.10 6.57
N ARG A 60 8.96 10.72 5.67
CA ARG A 60 9.03 12.18 5.52
C ARG A 60 8.97 12.54 4.04
N ALA A 61 8.56 13.77 3.75
CA ALA A 61 8.66 14.29 2.39
C ALA A 61 8.98 15.78 2.34
N ILE A 62 9.81 16.21 1.39
CA ILE A 62 9.94 17.64 1.04
C ILE A 62 8.79 18.01 0.11
N VAL A 63 7.90 18.88 0.62
CA VAL A 63 6.71 19.31 -0.10
C VAL A 63 7.01 20.60 -0.88
N MET A 64 6.82 20.54 -2.19
CA MET A 64 7.10 21.67 -3.09
C MET A 64 5.99 22.74 -3.00
N PRO A 65 6.32 24.04 -3.14
CA PRO A 65 5.41 25.14 -2.79
C PRO A 65 4.64 25.71 -4.00
N ASN A 66 4.72 25.06 -5.15
CA ASN A 66 4.21 25.52 -6.45
C ASN A 66 2.69 25.30 -6.63
N LEU A 67 1.90 25.64 -5.61
CA LEU A 67 0.45 25.78 -5.71
C LEU A 67 0.08 27.03 -6.55
N ARG A 68 -1.22 27.28 -6.70
CA ARG A 68 -1.75 28.45 -7.41
C ARG A 68 -2.70 29.22 -6.48
N PRO A 69 -2.25 30.31 -5.83
CA PRO A 69 -0.93 30.94 -5.92
C PRO A 69 0.19 30.11 -5.24
N PRO A 70 1.47 30.35 -5.57
CA PRO A 70 2.57 29.68 -4.90
C PRO A 70 2.63 30.06 -3.42
N ILE A 71 3.08 29.12 -2.58
CA ILE A 71 3.28 29.35 -1.15
C ILE A 71 4.61 30.08 -0.96
N THR A 72 4.54 31.36 -0.58
CA THR A 72 5.73 32.22 -0.41
C THR A 72 5.90 32.73 1.02
N THR A 73 5.00 32.34 1.94
CA THR A 73 5.03 32.77 3.34
C THR A 73 4.98 31.60 4.29
N THR A 74 5.66 31.72 5.43
CA THR A 74 5.64 30.71 6.50
C THR A 74 4.22 30.41 6.97
N THR A 75 3.36 31.43 7.09
CA THR A 75 1.96 31.26 7.51
C THR A 75 1.17 30.39 6.53
N ALA A 76 1.34 30.61 5.22
CA ALA A 76 0.71 29.77 4.20
C ALA A 76 1.26 28.34 4.21
N ALA A 77 2.58 28.17 4.41
CA ALA A 77 3.19 26.86 4.53
C ALA A 77 2.66 26.07 5.75
N LEU A 78 2.48 26.73 6.90
CA LEU A 78 1.89 26.11 8.08
C LEU A 78 0.42 25.72 7.84
N ALA A 79 -0.38 26.60 7.23
CA ALA A 79 -1.77 26.28 6.89
C ALA A 79 -1.87 25.08 5.94
N TYR A 80 -1.00 25.02 4.94
CA TYR A 80 -0.96 23.88 4.00
C TYR A 80 -0.48 22.60 4.68
N ARG A 81 0.50 22.68 5.58
CA ARG A 81 0.92 21.54 6.41
C ARG A 81 -0.24 20.95 7.19
N GLU A 82 -1.04 21.80 7.84
CA GLU A 82 -2.21 21.35 8.58
C GLU A 82 -3.29 20.74 7.67
N ALA A 83 -3.44 21.24 6.44
CA ALA A 83 -4.31 20.60 5.45
C ALA A 83 -3.82 19.20 5.06
N ILE A 84 -2.52 19.05 4.79
CA ILE A 84 -1.90 17.75 4.48
C ILE A 84 -2.14 16.75 5.63
N MET A 85 -1.87 17.17 6.88
CA MET A 85 -2.00 16.29 8.04
C MET A 85 -3.44 15.84 8.32
N LYS A 86 -4.47 16.55 7.83
CA LYS A 86 -5.88 16.12 7.91
C LYS A 86 -6.20 14.97 6.96
N GLU A 87 -5.51 14.90 5.83
CA GLU A 87 -5.68 13.84 4.83
C GLU A 87 -4.81 12.60 5.13
N VAL A 88 -3.86 12.70 6.05
CA VAL A 88 -3.02 11.58 6.48
C VAL A 88 -3.80 10.70 7.47
N PRO A 89 -3.81 9.36 7.31
CA PRO A 89 -4.41 8.46 8.29
C PRO A 89 -3.87 8.71 9.70
N ARG A 90 -4.72 8.66 10.74
CA ARG A 90 -4.34 8.98 12.13
C ARG A 90 -3.16 8.17 12.66
N ASP A 91 -2.97 6.97 12.12
CA ASP A 91 -1.93 6.03 12.53
C ASP A 91 -0.65 6.20 11.69
N GLY A 92 -0.67 7.13 10.73
CA GLY A 92 0.41 7.42 9.80
C GLY A 92 1.47 8.32 10.44
N ASP A 93 2.64 7.75 10.67
CA ASP A 93 3.84 8.51 11.02
C ASP A 93 4.43 9.17 9.75
N PHE A 94 3.79 10.24 9.26
CA PHE A 94 4.24 11.01 8.09
C PHE A 94 4.60 12.44 8.49
N ASN A 95 5.79 12.90 8.10
CA ASN A 95 6.27 14.25 8.39
C ASN A 95 6.50 15.06 7.10
N PRO A 96 5.55 15.92 6.71
CA PRO A 96 5.73 16.85 5.59
C PRO A 96 6.68 18.00 5.99
N LEU A 97 7.81 18.09 5.29
CA LEU A 97 8.82 19.14 5.39
C LEU A 97 8.51 20.22 4.35
N MET A 98 8.01 21.36 4.82
CA MET A 98 7.53 22.44 3.94
C MET A 98 8.68 23.26 3.35
N THR A 99 8.46 23.79 2.14
CA THR A 99 9.36 24.73 1.46
C THR A 99 8.64 26.05 1.15
N LEU A 100 9.40 27.09 0.76
CA LEU A 100 8.93 28.43 0.40
C LEU A 100 9.50 28.85 -0.95
#